data_AF-A0A4V1UQB5-F1
#
_entry.id   AF-A0A4V1UQB5-F1
#
_cell.length_a   1.000
_cell.length_b   1.000
_cell.length_c   1.000
_cell.angle_alpha   90.00
_cell.angle_beta   90.00
_cell.angle_gamma   90.00
#
_symmetry.space_group_name_H-M   'P 1'
#
loop_
_entity.id
_entity.type
_entity.pdbx_description
1 polymer ?
#
loop_
_entity_poly.entity_id
_entity_poly.type
_entity_poly.pdbx_seq_one_letter_code
_entity_poly.pdbx_strand_id
1 'polypeptide(L)' 'FLEENGDPFVRIGADDEGRVQLALGSSGVPETYVVDGKGVIRYQHIGEIRPEHLPILMEKLKEARQ' A
#
# COMPACT_ATOMS: atom_id res chain seq x y z
N PHE A 1 14.92 -16.48 -0.68
CA PHE A 1 13.54 -15.95 -0.53
C PHE A 1 13.06 -15.14 -1.73
N LEU A 2 13.46 -13.88 -1.94
CA LEU A 2 12.99 -13.08 -3.10
C LEU A 2 13.41 -13.67 -4.45
N GLU A 3 14.62 -14.24 -4.53
CA GLU A 3 15.05 -14.98 -5.73
C GLU A 3 14.19 -16.22 -6.02
N GLU A 4 13.56 -16.80 -4.98
CA GLU A 4 12.75 -18.03 -5.10
C GLU A 4 11.25 -17.74 -5.27
N ASN A 5 10.76 -16.60 -4.74
CA ASN A 5 9.33 -16.24 -4.70
C ASN A 5 8.99 -15.02 -5.57
N GLY A 6 10.00 -14.36 -6.14
CA GLY A 6 9.87 -13.08 -6.83
C GLY A 6 9.89 -11.87 -5.89
N ASP A 7 10.20 -10.71 -6.45
CA ASP A 7 10.06 -9.41 -5.79
C ASP A 7 8.76 -8.72 -6.25
N PRO A 8 7.78 -8.51 -5.35
CA PRO A 8 6.52 -7.88 -5.71
C PRO A 8 6.62 -6.34 -5.80
N PHE A 9 7.75 -5.74 -5.40
CA PHE A 9 7.89 -4.29 -5.32
C PHE A 9 8.51 -3.70 -6.59
N VAL A 10 7.79 -2.76 -7.21
CA VAL A 10 8.33 -2.03 -8.38
C VAL A 10 9.37 -0.98 -7.99
N ARG A 11 9.29 -0.45 -6.77
CA ARG A 11 10.18 0.56 -6.19
C ARG A 11 10.18 0.43 -4.66
N ILE A 12 11.30 0.79 -4.05
CA ILE A 12 11.47 0.86 -2.60
C ILE A 12 11.93 2.28 -2.25
N GLY A 13 11.30 2.89 -1.25
CA GLY A 13 11.70 4.19 -0.70
C GLY A 13 11.99 4.07 0.79
N ALA A 14 13.00 4.79 1.27
CA ALA A 14 13.31 4.92 2.69
C ALA A 14 12.71 6.22 3.23
N ASP A 15 12.10 6.17 4.41
CA ASP A 15 11.57 7.33 5.14
C ASP A 15 12.29 7.44 6.50
N ASP A 16 13.62 7.59 6.46
CA ASP A 16 14.48 7.55 7.65
C ASP A 16 14.15 8.65 8.67
N GLU A 17 13.59 9.77 8.21
CA GLU A 17 13.15 10.90 9.04
C GLU A 17 11.65 10.84 9.41
N GLY A 18 10.90 9.82 8.94
CA GLY A 18 9.49 9.61 9.27
C GLY A 18 8.52 10.67 8.70
N ARG A 19 8.95 11.48 7.72
CA ARG A 19 8.14 12.58 7.19
C ARG A 19 6.92 12.08 6.42
N VAL A 20 7.07 10.99 5.68
CA VAL A 20 5.97 10.40 4.91
C VAL A 20 4.98 9.73 5.84
N GLN A 21 5.46 8.95 6.82
CA GLN A 21 4.61 8.32 7.82
C GLN A 21 3.74 9.35 8.56
N LEU A 22 4.34 10.47 8.99
CA LEU A 22 3.62 11.58 9.64
C LEU A 22 2.63 12.26 8.69
N ALA A 23 3.02 12.54 7.46
CA ALA A 23 2.15 13.19 6.47
C ALA A 23 0.92 12.35 6.12
N LEU A 24 1.05 11.02 6.13
CA LEU A 24 -0.05 10.09 5.92
C LEU A 24 -0.94 9.90 7.17
N GLY A 25 -0.51 10.41 8.33
CA GLY A 25 -1.16 10.12 9.61
C GLY A 25 -1.09 8.64 9.99
N SER A 26 -0.10 7.91 9.47
CA SER A 26 0.09 6.49 9.76
C SER A 26 0.48 6.31 11.22
N SER A 27 -0.27 5.45 11.90
CA SER A 27 -0.16 5.24 13.36
C SER A 27 0.13 3.79 13.73
N GLY A 28 0.12 2.88 12.74
CA GLY A 28 0.58 1.50 12.89
C GLY A 28 1.29 1.04 11.63
N VAL A 29 2.17 0.05 11.76
CA VAL A 29 2.75 -0.64 10.60
C VAL A 29 2.53 -2.14 10.78
N PRO A 30 2.30 -2.89 9.68
CA PRO A 30 2.21 -2.42 8.29
C PRO A 30 0.86 -1.78 7.93
N GLU A 31 0.87 -0.92 6.92
CA GLU A 31 -0.31 -0.32 6.29
C GLU A 31 -0.15 -0.32 4.77
N THR A 32 -1.25 -0.33 4.02
CA THR A 32 -1.23 -0.25 2.54
C THR A 32 -2.26 0.75 2.05
N TYR A 33 -1.87 1.57 1.07
CA TYR A 33 -2.72 2.62 0.51
C TYR A 33 -2.99 2.35 -0.98
N VAL A 34 -4.26 2.46 -1.39
CA VAL A 34 -4.64 2.52 -2.81
C VAL A 34 -4.77 3.98 -3.19
N VAL A 35 -3.97 4.42 -4.16
CA VAL A 35 -3.91 5.81 -4.62
C VAL A 35 -4.32 5.87 -6.09
N ASP A 36 -5.16 6.85 -6.46
CA ASP A 36 -5.62 7.03 -7.84
C ASP A 36 -4.63 7.84 -8.71
N GLY A 37 -4.96 7.99 -9.99
CA GLY A 37 -4.13 8.74 -10.95
C GLY A 37 -3.99 10.24 -10.67
N LYS A 38 -4.76 10.79 -9.72
CA LYS A 38 -4.69 12.19 -9.27
C LYS A 38 -3.91 12.33 -7.96
N GLY A 39 -3.35 11.24 -7.43
CA GLY A 39 -2.61 11.23 -6.18
C GLY A 39 -3.48 11.22 -4.93
N VAL A 40 -4.76 10.84 -5.04
CA VAL A 40 -5.67 10.80 -3.89
C VAL A 40 -5.79 9.38 -3.35
N ILE A 41 -5.65 9.22 -2.04
CA ILE A 41 -5.89 7.95 -1.35
C ILE A 41 -7.38 7.61 -1.45
N ARG A 42 -7.69 6.47 -2.08
CA ARG A 42 -9.05 5.94 -2.23
C ARG A 42 -9.37 4.88 -1.19
N TYR A 43 -8.35 4.24 -0.64
CA TYR A 43 -8.50 3.22 0.39
C TYR A 43 -7.22 3.07 1.22
N GLN A 44 -7.39 2.83 2.51
CA GLN A 44 -6.32 2.48 3.45
C GLN A 44 -6.64 1.11 4.06
N HIS A 45 -5.69 0.21 3.98
CA HIS A 45 -5.70 -1.10 4.63
C HIS A 45 -4.77 -1.05 5.84
N ILE A 46 -5.32 -1.30 7.02
CA ILE A 46 -4.58 -1.32 8.28
C ILE A 46 -4.19 -2.76 8.59
N GLY A 47 -2.91 -2.97 8.90
CA GLY A 47 -2.35 -4.29 9.17
C GLY A 47 -1.77 -4.97 7.92
N GLU A 48 -1.33 -6.20 8.10
CA GLU A 48 -0.70 -6.99 7.06
C GLU A 48 -1.72 -7.45 6.01
N ILE A 49 -1.23 -7.62 4.78
CA ILE A 49 -2.03 -8.21 3.71
C ILE A 49 -2.01 -9.72 3.87
N ARG A 50 -3.19 -10.33 3.90
CA ARG A 50 -3.41 -11.77 3.89
C ARG A 50 -4.22 -12.18 2.65
N PRO A 51 -4.23 -13.46 2.26
CA PRO A 51 -4.98 -13.92 1.08
C PRO A 51 -6.43 -13.46 1.02
N GLU A 52 -7.12 -13.40 2.16
CA GLU A 52 -8.51 -12.95 2.28
C GLU A 52 -8.71 -11.45 2.00
N HIS A 53 -7.64 -10.64 2.06
CA HIS A 53 -7.70 -9.20 1.76
C HIS A 53 -7.52 -8.90 0.27
N LEU A 54 -7.03 -9.84 -0.54
CA LEU A 54 -6.81 -9.59 -1.97
C LEU A 54 -8.08 -9.18 -2.73
N PRO A 55 -9.27 -9.81 -2.53
CA PRO A 55 -10.47 -9.41 -3.25
C PRO A 55 -10.82 -7.93 -3.07
N ILE A 56 -10.78 -7.44 -1.83
CA ILE A 56 -11.11 -6.04 -1.53
C ILE A 56 -10.04 -5.08 -2.06
N LEU A 57 -8.75 -5.41 -1.91
CA LEU A 57 -7.67 -4.58 -2.46
C LEU A 57 -7.74 -4.46 -3.98
N MET A 58 -8.05 -5.55 -4.66
CA MET A 58 -8.20 -5.57 -6.12
C MET A 58 -9.46 -4.83 -6.59
N GLU A 59 -10.54 -4.86 -5.82
CA GLU A 59 -11.73 -4.02 -6.08
C GLU A 59 -11.36 -2.54 -5.97
N LYS A 60 -10.76 -2.12 -4.85
CA LYS A 60 -10.37 -0.72 -4.63
C LYS A 60 -9.35 -0.21 -5.65
N LEU A 61 -8.43 -1.07 -6.08
CA LEU A 61 -7.50 -0.73 -7.15
C LEU A 61 -8.20 -0.53 -8.50
N LYS A 62 -9.25 -1.31 -8.81
CA LYS A 62 -10.05 -1.12 -10.04
C LYS A 62 -10.86 0.17 -9.98
N GLU A 63 -11.47 0.48 -8.84
CA GLU A 63 -12.20 1.73 -8.61
C GLU A 63 -11.28 2.95 -8.77
N ALA A 64 -10.06 2.89 -8.24
CA ALA A 64 -9.08 3.98 -8.33
C ALA A 64 -8.51 4.23 -9.74
N ARG A 65 -8.76 3.34 -10.70
CA ARG A 65 -8.32 3.48 -12.10
C ARG A 65 -9.36 4.18 -12.98
N GLN A 66 -10.60 4.31 -12.53
CA GLN A 66 -11.69 4.97 -13.25
C GLN A 66 -11.68 6.48 -12.97
#